data_AF-A0A336JTE6-F1
#
_entry.id   AF-A0A336JTE6-F1
#
_cell.length_a   1.000
_cell.length_b   1.000
_cell.length_c   1.000
_cell.angle_alpha   90.00
_cell.angle_beta   90.00
_cell.angle_gamma   90.00
#
_symmetry.space_group_name_H-M   'P 1'
#
loop_
_entity.id
_entity.type
_entity.pdbx_description
1 polymer ?
#
loop_
_entity_poly.entity_id
_entity_poly.type
_entity_poly.pdbx_seq_one_letter_code
_entity_poly.pdbx_strand_id
1 'polypeptide(L)'
;MVESLIVAARRNVRDEVAGLIEGLGFEVVPVTSLSAHEIADAYERWGRCASTAGLNFGDCFAYQVARAYGCRLLYVGEDFARTDVEGVLPGR
;
A
#
# COMPACT_ATOMS: atom_id res chain seq x y z
N MET A 1 5.91 -4.67 -1.24
CA MET A 1 7.20 -5.41 -1.12
C MET A 1 8.41 -4.51 -1.00
N VAL A 2 8.66 -3.58 -1.94
CA VAL A 2 9.89 -2.74 -1.96
C VAL A 2 10.14 -2.02 -0.63
N GLU A 3 9.16 -1.27 -0.13
CA GLU A 3 9.29 -0.52 1.13
C GLU A 3 9.59 -1.44 2.33
N SER A 4 8.84 -2.54 2.45
CA SER A 4 9.04 -3.54 3.51
C SER A 4 10.46 -4.11 3.50
N LEU A 5 11.01 -4.43 2.31
CA LEU A 5 12.38 -4.95 2.19
C LEU A 5 13.46 -3.90 2.49
N ILE A 6 13.22 -2.62 2.14
CA ILE A 6 14.11 -1.52 2.51
C ILE A 6 14.15 -1.34 4.03
N VAL A 7 12.98 -1.31 4.68
CA VAL A 7 12.88 -1.17 6.13
C VAL A 7 13.50 -2.38 6.84
N ALA A 8 13.18 -3.60 6.37
CA ALA A 8 13.74 -4.84 6.92
C ALA A 8 15.27 -4.87 6.85
N ALA A 9 15.85 -4.43 5.72
CA ALA A 9 17.29 -4.32 5.58
C ALA A 9 17.91 -3.34 6.58
N ARG A 10 17.29 -2.18 6.80
CA ARG A 10 17.74 -1.20 7.80
C ARG A 10 17.63 -1.71 9.23
N ARG A 11 16.79 -2.71 9.47
CA ARG A 11 16.59 -3.37 10.77
C ARG A 11 17.37 -4.68 10.90
N ASN A 12 18.16 -5.07 9.89
CA ASN A 12 18.89 -6.33 9.83
C ASN A 12 18.00 -7.58 9.98
N VAL A 13 16.80 -7.54 9.41
CA VAL A 13 15.80 -8.63 9.41
C VAL A 13 15.25 -8.93 8.01
N ARG A 14 16.10 -8.74 6.99
CA ARG A 14 15.70 -8.87 5.57
C ARG A 14 15.23 -10.29 5.26
N ASP A 15 15.96 -11.30 5.73
CA ASP A 15 15.74 -12.68 5.34
C ASP A 15 14.48 -13.24 6.00
N GLU A 16 14.20 -12.85 7.24
CA GLU A 16 12.98 -13.19 7.96
C GLU A 16 11.74 -12.60 7.27
N VAL A 17 11.82 -11.33 6.84
CA VAL A 17 10.72 -10.69 6.10
C VAL A 17 10.56 -11.31 4.71
N ALA A 18 11.65 -11.65 4.02
CA ALA A 18 11.58 -12.34 2.73
C ALA A 18 10.91 -13.71 2.88
N GLY A 19 11.32 -14.50 3.87
CA GLY A 19 10.71 -15.80 4.17
C GLY A 19 9.23 -15.69 4.55
N LEU A 20 8.83 -14.63 5.26
CA LEU A 20 7.41 -14.37 5.55
C LEU A 20 6.60 -14.08 4.28
N ILE A 21 7.14 -13.25 3.38
CA ILE A 21 6.48 -12.89 2.12
C ILE A 21 6.29 -14.14 1.25
N GLU A 22 7.33 -14.98 1.15
CA GLU A 22 7.26 -16.24 0.41
C GLU A 22 6.28 -17.24 1.06
N GLY A 23 6.31 -17.36 2.39
CA GLY A 23 5.47 -18.31 3.13
C GLY A 23 3.97 -17.96 3.15
N LEU A 24 3.60 -16.69 2.99
CA LEU A 24 2.20 -16.25 2.97
C LEU A 24 1.53 -16.39 1.59
N GLY A 25 2.29 -16.67 0.54
CA GLY A 25 1.74 -16.95 -0.79
C GLY A 25 1.01 -15.77 -1.43
N PHE A 26 1.52 -14.55 -1.26
CA PHE A 26 0.91 -13.35 -1.86
C PHE A 26 0.92 -13.41 -3.39
N GLU A 27 -0.19 -12.96 -4.00
CA GLU A 27 -0.21 -12.66 -5.43
C GLU A 27 0.45 -11.30 -5.68
N VAL A 28 1.46 -11.28 -6.55
CA VAL A 28 2.17 -10.05 -6.92
C VAL A 28 1.51 -9.41 -8.13
N VAL A 29 0.88 -8.26 -7.93
CA VAL A 29 0.29 -7.47 -9.02
C VAL A 29 1.38 -6.62 -9.69
N PRO A 30 1.61 -6.77 -11.01
CA PRO A 30 2.60 -5.97 -11.72
C PRO A 30 2.12 -4.53 -11.91
N VAL A 31 3.05 -3.58 -11.82
CA VAL A 31 2.78 -2.18 -12.17
C VAL A 31 2.87 -2.04 -13.70
N THR A 32 1.74 -1.77 -14.32
CA THR A 32 1.59 -1.45 -15.74
C THR A 32 1.56 0.07 -15.97
N SER A 33 1.68 0.50 -17.22
CA SER A 33 1.52 1.92 -17.58
C SER A 33 0.16 2.48 -17.15
N LEU A 34 -0.92 1.70 -17.31
CA LEU A 34 -2.27 2.12 -16.89
C LEU A 34 -2.32 2.32 -15.37
N SER A 35 -1.89 1.32 -14.59
CA SER A 35 -1.87 1.44 -13.14
C SER A 35 -0.96 2.57 -12.66
N ALA A 36 0.13 2.87 -13.38
CA ALA A 36 1.02 3.97 -13.02
C ALA A 36 0.33 5.34 -13.12
N HIS A 37 -0.51 5.55 -14.15
CA HIS A 37 -1.36 6.74 -14.24
C HIS A 37 -2.37 6.80 -13.10
N GLU A 38 -3.06 5.69 -12.79
CA GLU A 38 -4.03 5.64 -11.70
C GLU A 38 -3.40 5.85 -10.31
N ILE A 39 -2.17 5.38 -10.10
CA ILE A 39 -1.38 5.64 -8.89
C ILE A 39 -1.02 7.12 -8.78
N ALA A 40 -0.67 7.78 -9.89
CA ALA A 40 -0.41 9.21 -9.90
C ALA A 40 -1.66 10.02 -9.54
N ASP A 41 -2.82 9.66 -10.11
CA ASP A 41 -4.11 10.27 -9.77
C ASP A 41 -4.46 10.05 -8.29
N ALA A 42 -4.18 8.87 -7.75
CA ALA A 42 -4.36 8.59 -6.32
C ALA A 42 -3.47 9.46 -5.43
N TYR A 43 -2.22 9.69 -5.83
CA TYR A 43 -1.31 10.57 -5.09
C TYR A 43 -1.72 12.05 -5.17
N GLU A 44 -2.23 12.50 -6.32
CA GLU A 44 -2.79 13.85 -6.44
C GLU A 44 -4.03 14.02 -5.55
N ARG A 45 -4.86 12.99 -5.42
CA ARG A 45 -6.09 13.04 -4.62
C ARG A 45 -5.87 12.86 -3.11
N TRP A 46 -4.96 11.97 -2.72
CA TRP A 46 -4.82 11.48 -1.34
C TRP A 46 -3.41 11.62 -0.76
N GLY A 47 -2.45 12.13 -1.52
CA GLY A 47 -1.07 12.29 -1.09
C GLY A 47 -0.90 13.37 -0.02
N ARG A 48 0.16 13.22 0.78
CA ARG A 48 0.49 14.13 1.91
C ARG A 48 0.59 15.62 1.58
N CYS A 49 0.82 15.99 0.32
CA CYS A 49 0.90 17.39 -0.08
C CYS A 49 -0.43 17.96 -0.58
N ALA A 50 -1.40 17.13 -0.96
CA ALA A 50 -2.58 17.54 -1.71
C ALA A 50 -3.90 17.35 -0.96
N SER A 51 -3.89 16.63 0.17
CA SER A 51 -5.13 16.25 0.85
C SER A 51 -4.98 16.18 2.36
N THR A 52 -6.12 16.15 3.06
CA THR A 52 -6.18 15.65 4.43
C THR A 52 -6.05 14.12 4.45
N ALA A 53 -5.45 13.42 3.50
CA ALA A 53 -5.09 12.01 3.64
C ALA A 53 -3.56 11.92 3.69
N GLY A 54 -3.06 10.92 4.42
CA GLY A 54 -1.66 10.82 4.80
C GLY A 54 -0.80 10.04 3.81
N LEU A 55 -1.33 9.69 2.63
CA LEU A 55 -0.74 8.64 1.81
C LEU A 55 0.64 9.02 1.30
N ASN A 56 1.57 8.09 1.48
CA ASN A 56 2.88 8.13 0.88
C ASN A 56 2.86 7.58 -0.57
N PHE A 57 3.99 7.71 -1.27
CA PHE A 57 4.11 7.18 -2.63
C PHE A 57 3.82 5.67 -2.71
N GLY A 58 4.39 4.87 -1.81
CA GLY A 58 4.13 3.44 -1.64
C GLY A 58 2.68 3.11 -1.28
N ASP A 59 2.04 3.91 -0.42
CA ASP A 59 0.64 3.72 -0.03
C ASP A 59 -0.30 3.86 -1.23
N CYS A 60 0.05 4.68 -2.21
CA CYS A 60 -0.76 4.86 -3.42
C CYS A 60 -0.80 3.59 -4.29
N PHE A 61 0.24 2.74 -4.24
CA PHE A 61 0.20 1.43 -4.89
C PHE A 61 -0.80 0.50 -4.18
N ALA A 62 -0.76 0.46 -2.85
CA ALA A 62 -1.70 -0.33 -2.07
C ALA A 62 -3.15 0.14 -2.27
N TYR A 63 -3.37 1.46 -2.30
CA TYR A 63 -4.67 2.07 -2.61
C TYR A 63 -5.16 1.67 -4.01
N GLN A 64 -4.32 1.82 -5.03
CA GLN A 64 -4.73 1.52 -6.41
C GLN A 64 -5.05 0.04 -6.58
N VAL A 65 -4.27 -0.87 -6.02
CA VAL A 65 -4.54 -2.31 -6.10
C VAL A 65 -5.85 -2.65 -5.38
N ALA A 66 -6.07 -2.10 -4.18
CA ALA A 66 -7.33 -2.32 -3.46
C ALA A 66 -8.55 -1.87 -4.28
N ARG A 67 -8.45 -0.69 -4.90
CA ARG A 67 -9.50 -0.14 -5.75
C ARG A 67 -9.71 -0.94 -7.03
N ALA A 68 -8.64 -1.31 -7.73
CA ALA A 68 -8.70 -2.01 -9.01
C ALA A 68 -9.33 -3.41 -8.87
N TYR A 69 -9.10 -4.08 -7.73
CA TYR A 69 -9.61 -5.41 -7.45
C TYR A 69 -10.88 -5.40 -6.57
N GLY A 70 -11.37 -4.22 -6.17
CA GLY A 70 -12.55 -4.07 -5.32
C GLY A 70 -12.40 -4.78 -3.96
N CYS A 71 -11.19 -4.83 -3.40
CA CYS A 71 -10.90 -5.53 -2.17
C CYS A 71 -10.68 -4.57 -1.00
N ARG A 72 -10.97 -5.07 0.21
CA ARG A 72 -10.71 -4.33 1.46
C ARG A 72 -9.21 -4.33 1.74
N LEU A 73 -8.67 -3.19 2.19
CA LEU A 73 -7.25 -3.01 2.45
C LEU A 73 -6.91 -3.31 3.91
N LEU A 74 -5.93 -4.18 4.14
CA LEU A 74 -5.35 -4.41 5.46
C LEU A 74 -4.22 -3.40 5.69
N TYR A 75 -4.42 -2.49 6.63
CA TYR A 75 -3.42 -1.49 7.02
C TYR A 75 -3.44 -1.27 8.55
N VAL A 76 -2.38 -0.65 9.06
CA VAL A 76 -2.26 -0.22 10.46
C VAL A 76 -2.10 1.30 10.46
N GLY A 77 -2.72 1.98 11.43
CA GLY A 77 -2.74 3.44 11.54
C GLY A 77 -3.96 4.04 10.84
N GLU A 78 -3.92 5.36 10.58
CA GLU A 78 -5.06 6.14 10.10
C GLU A 78 -4.88 6.70 8.68
N ASP A 79 -3.79 6.32 7.99
CA ASP A 79 -3.40 6.95 6.72
C ASP A 79 -4.47 6.76 5.62
N PHE A 80 -5.10 5.58 5.59
CA PHE A 80 -6.19 5.26 4.67
C PHE A 80 -7.58 5.60 5.21
N ALA A 81 -7.72 5.97 6.49
CA ALA A 81 -9.03 6.19 7.12
C ALA A 81 -9.82 7.35 6.50
N ARG A 82 -9.13 8.27 5.81
CA ARG A 82 -9.72 9.43 5.12
C ARG A 82 -9.81 9.24 3.60
N THR A 83 -9.66 8.02 3.13
CA THR A 83 -9.79 7.64 1.72
C THR A 83 -11.11 6.93 1.47
N ASP A 84 -11.41 6.60 0.22
CA ASP A 84 -12.61 5.86 -0.19
C ASP A 84 -12.39 4.34 -0.28
N VAL A 85 -11.23 3.80 0.15
CA VAL A 85 -11.04 2.34 0.28
C VAL A 85 -11.47 1.84 1.65
N GLU A 86 -12.11 0.68 1.67
CA GLU A 86 -12.57 0.05 2.91
C GLU A 86 -11.44 -0.68 3.63
N GLY A 87 -11.25 -0.41 4.92
CA GLY A 87 -10.31 -1.16 5.76
C GLY A 87 -10.82 -2.55 6.12
N VAL A 88 -9.93 -3.53 6.25
CA VAL A 88 -10.26 -4.90 6.73
C VAL A 88 -10.56 -4.92 8.23
N LEU A 89 -9.74 -4.22 9.02
CA LEU A 89 -9.90 -4.14 10.47
C LEU A 89 -10.96 -3.08 10.83
N PRO A 90 -11.76 -3.29 11.89
CA PRO A 90 -12.68 -2.27 12.36
C PRO A 90 -11.92 -1.00 12.77
N GLY A 91 -12.49 0.17 12.45
CA GLY A 91 -11.96 1.46 12.89
C GLY A 91 -11.82 1.49 14.42
N ARG A 92 -10.69 1.99 14.90
CA ARG A 92 -10.35 2.01 16.33
C ARG A 92 -11.07 3.11 17.08
#